data_AF-A0A094IDB5-F1
#
_entry.id   AF-A0A094IDB5-F1
#
_cell.length_a   1.000
_cell.length_b   1.000
_cell.length_c   1.000
_cell.angle_alpha   90.00
_cell.angle_beta   90.00
_cell.angle_gamma   90.00
#
_symmetry.space_group_name_H-M   'P 1'
#
loop_
_entity.id
_entity.type
_entity.pdbx_description
1 polymer ?
#
loop_
_entity_poly.entity_id
_entity_poly.type
_entity_poly.pdbx_seq_one_letter_code
_entity_poly.pdbx_strand_id
1 'polypeptide(L)'
;MPKTTVGSVNLGNSGTLSSIYALVDSMQAFLADGLLIDGTILISGVAAEKFKTTTTAYYTIDGVQYSDAAADNLTFTAAYTINTGAAAGIFYGIFLVQVNGAGTVSTLAPGADQVYTTSALALAALPDAAADNVQLGYIIVGATTDVDWVANTDDMTDASDCTTATFTDISVKTLPGARP
;
A
#
# COMPACT_ATOMS: atom_id res chain seq x y z
N MET A 1 32.25 49.91 19.47
CA MET A 1 32.11 48.45 19.28
C MET A 1 32.45 48.14 17.84
N PRO A 2 33.39 47.21 17.54
CA PRO A 2 33.71 46.88 16.15
C PRO A 2 32.55 46.08 15.55
N LYS A 3 32.11 46.48 14.35
CA LYS A 3 31.07 45.80 13.58
C LYS A 3 31.69 44.58 12.92
N THR A 4 31.35 43.39 13.40
CA THR A 4 31.74 42.13 12.76
C THR A 4 31.01 42.03 11.42
N THR A 5 31.72 42.17 10.31
CA THR A 5 31.20 41.86 8.98
C THR A 5 31.05 40.35 8.88
N VAL A 6 29.82 39.85 8.79
CA VAL A 6 29.58 38.45 8.47
C VAL A 6 30.09 38.23 7.05
N GLY A 7 31.09 37.36 6.88
CA GLY A 7 31.63 37.03 5.56
C GLY A 7 30.50 36.52 4.66
N SER A 8 30.33 37.16 3.51
CA SER A 8 29.45 36.66 2.47
C SER A 8 29.97 35.30 2.00
N VAL A 9 29.19 34.25 2.18
CA VAL A 9 29.48 32.95 1.55
C VAL A 9 29.26 33.14 0.05
N ASN A 10 30.35 33.26 -0.69
CA ASN A 10 30.33 33.31 -2.14
C ASN A 10 29.98 31.90 -2.65
N LEU A 11 28.70 31.65 -2.94
CA LEU A 11 28.20 30.41 -3.56
C LEU A 11 28.46 30.42 -5.08
N GLY A 12 29.58 30.99 -5.51
CA GLY A 12 29.97 31.15 -6.90
C GLY A 12 30.32 29.82 -7.57
N ASN A 13 29.32 28.98 -7.84
CA ASN A 13 29.36 27.96 -8.86
C ASN A 13 27.91 27.57 -9.20
N SER A 14 27.39 28.00 -10.35
CA SER A 14 26.00 27.70 -10.76
C SER A 14 25.72 26.19 -10.85
N GLY A 15 26.77 25.36 -11.01
CA GLY A 15 26.68 23.91 -10.92
C GLY A 15 26.44 23.37 -9.49
N THR A 16 27.00 23.98 -8.44
CA THR A 16 26.80 23.48 -7.06
C THR A 16 25.43 23.85 -6.51
N LEU A 17 24.87 25.00 -6.87
CA LEU A 17 23.51 25.36 -6.50
C LEU A 17 22.48 24.42 -7.13
N SER A 18 22.65 24.06 -8.41
CA SER A 18 21.80 23.07 -9.08
C SER A 18 21.86 21.70 -8.41
N SER A 19 23.04 21.27 -7.96
CA SER A 19 23.20 19.99 -7.25
C SER A 19 22.61 20.02 -5.84
N ILE A 20 22.67 21.17 -5.16
CA ILE A 20 22.04 21.35 -3.83
C ILE A 20 20.52 21.33 -3.95
N TYR A 21 19.92 22.01 -4.93
CA TYR A 21 18.47 21.94 -5.16
C TYR A 21 18.02 20.52 -5.50
N ALA A 22 18.76 19.82 -6.38
CA ALA A 22 18.46 18.43 -6.69
C ALA A 22 18.55 17.52 -5.46
N LEU A 23 19.50 17.74 -4.56
CA LEU A 23 19.62 17.03 -3.30
C LEU A 23 18.46 17.35 -2.34
N VAL A 24 18.06 18.62 -2.24
CA VAL A 24 16.95 19.04 -1.37
C VAL A 24 15.62 18.45 -1.87
N ASP A 25 15.36 18.49 -3.17
CA ASP A 25 14.16 17.87 -3.78
C ASP A 25 14.15 16.37 -3.55
N SER A 26 15.32 15.73 -3.66
CA SER A 26 15.53 14.32 -3.39
C SER A 26 15.23 13.96 -1.93
N MET A 27 15.70 14.79 -0.98
CA MET A 27 15.44 14.60 0.43
C MET A 27 13.96 14.83 0.76
N GLN A 28 13.31 15.83 0.16
CA GLN A 28 11.88 16.07 0.35
C GLN A 28 11.04 14.91 -0.18
N ALA A 29 11.36 14.38 -1.36
CA ALA A 29 10.68 13.21 -1.92
C ALA A 29 10.84 11.96 -1.03
N PHE A 30 12.03 11.78 -0.44
CA PHE A 30 12.28 10.70 0.52
C PHE A 30 11.49 10.86 1.83
N LEU A 31 11.37 12.10 2.32
CA LEU A 31 10.63 12.42 3.56
C LEU A 31 9.11 12.48 3.38
N ALA A 32 8.60 12.47 2.14
CA ALA A 32 7.16 12.35 1.90
C ALA A 32 6.61 11.02 2.46
N ASP A 33 5.31 10.85 2.46
CA ASP A 33 4.68 9.61 2.93
C ASP A 33 4.89 8.46 1.96
N GLY A 34 5.10 7.25 2.49
CA GLY A 34 5.12 6.02 1.71
C GLY A 34 6.05 4.93 2.23
N LEU A 35 6.09 3.83 1.49
CA LEU A 35 6.76 2.59 1.89
C LEU A 35 8.27 2.64 1.59
N LEU A 36 9.11 2.30 2.55
CA LEU A 36 10.57 2.22 2.41
C LEU A 36 11.07 0.78 2.23
N ILE A 37 10.44 -0.16 2.94
CA ILE A 37 10.70 -1.59 2.86
C ILE A 37 9.34 -2.28 2.94
N ASP A 38 9.08 -3.22 2.03
CA ASP A 38 7.82 -3.97 2.00
C ASP A 38 7.69 -4.96 3.16
N GLY A 39 6.43 -5.16 3.57
CA GLY A 39 6.04 -6.19 4.52
C GLY A 39 5.70 -7.53 3.85
N THR A 40 5.62 -7.56 2.52
CA THR A 40 5.16 -8.68 1.69
C THR A 40 3.79 -9.24 2.13
N ILE A 41 2.73 -8.91 1.39
CA ILE A 41 1.36 -9.33 1.71
C ILE A 41 1.08 -10.71 1.12
N LEU A 42 0.54 -11.63 1.92
CA LEU A 42 0.15 -12.98 1.50
C LEU A 42 -1.12 -13.46 2.23
N ILE A 43 -1.66 -14.61 1.80
CA ILE A 43 -2.68 -15.34 2.57
C ILE A 43 -2.12 -15.77 3.94
N SER A 44 -2.96 -15.72 4.97
CA SER A 44 -2.59 -16.12 6.32
C SER A 44 -2.20 -17.60 6.37
N GLY A 45 -1.21 -17.94 7.21
CA GLY A 45 -0.85 -19.34 7.47
C GLY A 45 -1.78 -20.04 8.45
N VAL A 46 -2.70 -19.29 9.08
CA VAL A 46 -3.60 -19.76 10.14
C VAL A 46 -5.02 -19.98 9.60
N ALA A 47 -5.50 -19.08 8.75
CA ALA A 47 -6.89 -19.06 8.27
C ALA A 47 -6.95 -18.52 6.84
N ALA A 48 -7.51 -19.27 5.89
CA ALA A 48 -7.43 -18.94 4.47
C ALA A 48 -8.32 -17.73 4.08
N GLU A 49 -9.29 -17.38 4.92
CA GLU A 49 -10.14 -16.19 4.79
C GLU A 49 -9.45 -14.89 5.26
N LYS A 50 -8.16 -14.96 5.62
CA LYS A 50 -7.36 -13.87 6.17
C LYS A 50 -6.03 -13.69 5.48
N PHE A 51 -5.38 -12.56 5.74
CA PHE A 51 -4.07 -12.23 5.16
C PHE A 51 -3.00 -12.02 6.23
N LYS A 52 -1.76 -11.82 5.79
CA LYS A 52 -0.60 -11.57 6.63
C LYS A 52 0.40 -10.65 5.95
N THR A 53 1.29 -10.10 6.76
CA THR A 53 2.59 -9.56 6.35
C THR A 53 3.67 -10.53 6.81
N THR A 54 4.73 -10.73 6.02
CA THR A 54 5.77 -11.73 6.31
C THR A 54 7.13 -11.15 6.69
N THR A 55 7.36 -9.87 6.41
CA THR A 55 8.57 -9.14 6.77
C THR A 55 8.21 -7.88 7.56
N THR A 56 9.18 -7.33 8.28
CA THR A 56 9.02 -6.01 8.92
C THR A 56 8.94 -4.94 7.84
N ALA A 57 7.80 -4.24 7.76
CA ALA A 57 7.64 -3.09 6.89
C ALA A 57 8.27 -1.85 7.53
N TYR A 58 8.88 -0.99 6.71
CA TYR A 58 9.34 0.34 7.12
C TYR A 58 8.68 1.37 6.23
N TYR A 59 8.18 2.46 6.81
CA TYR A 59 7.42 3.48 6.08
C TYR A 59 7.57 4.85 6.73
N THR A 60 7.21 5.89 6.00
CA THR A 60 7.20 7.28 6.46
C THR A 60 5.80 7.84 6.40
N ILE A 61 5.37 8.51 7.48
CA ILE A 61 4.13 9.30 7.57
C ILE A 61 4.49 10.64 8.21
N ASP A 62 4.10 11.75 7.58
CA ASP A 62 4.41 13.12 7.97
C ASP A 62 5.91 13.35 8.28
N GLY A 63 6.79 12.72 7.50
CA GLY A 63 8.24 12.82 7.68
C GLY A 63 8.81 12.02 8.86
N VAL A 64 7.99 11.27 9.59
CA VAL A 64 8.41 10.38 10.67
C VAL A 64 8.51 8.94 10.15
N GLN A 65 9.61 8.26 10.45
CA GLN A 65 9.80 6.86 10.10
C GLN A 65 9.16 5.94 11.16
N TYR A 66 8.45 4.94 10.67
CA TYR A 66 7.82 3.89 11.45
C TYR A 66 8.29 2.51 10.96
N SER A 67 8.07 1.51 11.80
CA SER A 67 8.22 0.12 11.44
C SER A 67 7.04 -0.67 11.97
N ASP A 68 6.57 -1.65 11.21
CA ASP A 68 5.55 -2.59 11.67
C ASP A 68 6.06 -4.02 11.47
N ALA A 69 5.91 -4.85 12.50
CA ALA A 69 6.42 -6.22 12.47
C ALA A 69 5.52 -7.11 11.61
N ALA A 70 6.07 -8.21 11.09
CA ALA A 70 5.28 -9.22 10.42
C ALA A 70 4.16 -9.73 11.35
N ALA A 71 2.94 -9.78 10.81
CA ALA A 71 1.76 -10.22 11.54
C ALA A 71 0.95 -11.18 10.68
N ASP A 72 0.43 -12.24 11.29
CA ASP A 72 -0.43 -13.24 10.65
C ASP A 72 -1.88 -13.09 11.15
N ASN A 73 -2.83 -13.69 10.41
CA ASN A 73 -4.24 -13.79 10.78
C ASN A 73 -4.91 -12.40 10.86
N LEU A 74 -4.52 -11.49 9.97
CA LEU A 74 -5.09 -10.15 9.82
C LEU A 74 -6.45 -10.22 9.13
N THR A 75 -7.40 -9.46 9.66
CA THR A 75 -8.80 -9.43 9.23
C THR A 75 -9.01 -8.25 8.28
N PHE A 76 -9.81 -8.42 7.24
CA PHE A 76 -10.32 -7.30 6.44
C PHE A 76 -11.13 -6.38 7.35
N THR A 77 -10.99 -5.06 7.16
CA THR A 77 -11.64 -4.06 8.03
C THR A 77 -13.17 -4.11 7.99
N ALA A 78 -13.75 -4.64 6.91
CA ALA A 78 -15.19 -4.91 6.80
C ALA A 78 -15.44 -6.26 6.12
N ALA A 79 -16.68 -6.75 6.23
CA ALA A 79 -17.19 -7.89 5.47
C ALA A 79 -17.60 -7.44 4.07
N TYR A 80 -16.61 -7.17 3.22
CA TYR A 80 -16.83 -6.82 1.82
C TYR A 80 -17.36 -8.01 1.02
N THR A 81 -18.23 -7.77 0.07
CA THR A 81 -18.83 -8.80 -0.78
C THR A 81 -18.46 -8.59 -2.25
N ILE A 82 -18.15 -9.68 -2.94
CA ILE A 82 -17.97 -9.72 -4.38
C ILE A 82 -19.11 -10.54 -4.98
N ASN A 83 -19.62 -10.11 -6.14
CA ASN A 83 -20.73 -10.76 -6.84
C ASN A 83 -22.07 -10.72 -6.09
N THR A 84 -22.38 -9.64 -5.35
CA THR A 84 -23.60 -9.55 -4.53
C THR A 84 -24.87 -9.95 -5.30
N GLY A 85 -25.40 -11.14 -5.02
CA GLY A 85 -26.57 -11.71 -5.71
C GLY A 85 -26.27 -12.84 -6.71
N ALA A 86 -25.08 -13.44 -6.67
CA ALA A 86 -24.71 -14.63 -7.42
C ALA A 86 -25.01 -14.52 -8.92
N ALA A 87 -24.62 -13.39 -9.52
CA ALA A 87 -24.86 -13.17 -10.93
C ALA A 87 -23.99 -14.09 -11.81
N ALA A 88 -24.49 -14.37 -13.02
CA ALA A 88 -23.79 -15.14 -14.04
C ALA A 88 -22.43 -14.54 -14.40
N GLY A 89 -21.38 -15.25 -14.02
CA GLY A 89 -19.99 -14.94 -14.36
C GLY A 89 -19.05 -14.90 -13.16
N ILE A 90 -17.77 -14.74 -13.47
CA ILE A 90 -16.71 -14.48 -12.49
C ILE A 90 -16.64 -12.97 -12.29
N PHE A 91 -16.69 -12.53 -11.03
CA PHE A 91 -16.51 -11.14 -10.66
C PHE A 91 -15.32 -10.99 -9.74
N TYR A 92 -14.74 -9.80 -9.77
CA TYR A 92 -13.56 -9.43 -9.04
C TYR A 92 -13.87 -8.32 -8.06
N GLY A 93 -13.17 -8.35 -6.94
CA GLY A 93 -13.06 -7.26 -5.97
C GLY A 93 -11.60 -6.93 -5.72
N ILE A 94 -11.38 -5.72 -5.20
CA ILE A 94 -10.06 -5.23 -4.82
C ILE A 94 -10.08 -4.60 -3.44
N PHE A 95 -8.98 -4.78 -2.72
CA PHE A 95 -8.79 -4.29 -1.37
C PHE A 95 -7.39 -3.69 -1.25
N LEU A 96 -7.31 -2.38 -1.04
CA LEU A 96 -6.10 -1.71 -0.62
C LEU A 96 -5.72 -2.21 0.78
N VAL A 97 -4.46 -2.56 1.00
CA VAL A 97 -3.91 -2.82 2.33
C VAL A 97 -3.03 -1.64 2.73
N GLN A 98 -3.27 -1.08 3.90
CA GLN A 98 -2.59 0.13 4.37
C GLN A 98 -2.27 0.04 5.87
N VAL A 99 -1.32 0.86 6.32
CA VAL A 99 -0.88 0.95 7.71
C VAL A 99 -0.83 2.40 8.18
N ASN A 100 -1.19 2.66 9.43
CA ASN A 100 -1.10 3.98 10.07
C ASN A 100 0.14 4.10 10.97
N GLY A 101 0.43 5.29 11.48
CA GLY A 101 1.58 5.53 12.38
C GLY A 101 1.53 4.80 13.74
N ALA A 102 0.40 4.16 14.08
CA ALA A 102 0.27 3.31 15.26
C ALA A 102 0.54 1.82 14.96
N GLY A 103 0.88 1.45 13.72
CA GLY A 103 1.05 0.06 13.29
C GLY A 103 -0.27 -0.69 13.09
N THR A 104 -1.38 0.01 12.92
CA THR A 104 -2.66 -0.64 12.61
C THR A 104 -2.76 -0.91 11.11
N VAL A 105 -2.67 -2.19 10.74
CA VAL A 105 -2.95 -2.63 9.37
C VAL A 105 -4.47 -2.70 9.15
N SER A 106 -4.93 -2.11 8.05
CA SER A 106 -6.35 -2.07 7.67
C SER A 106 -6.53 -2.27 6.17
N THR A 107 -7.76 -2.52 5.75
CA THR A 107 -8.13 -2.61 4.33
C THR A 107 -9.17 -1.59 3.94
N LEU A 108 -9.04 -1.05 2.73
CA LEU A 108 -9.99 -0.13 2.13
C LEU A 108 -10.44 -0.68 0.76
N ALA A 109 -11.73 -0.53 0.46
CA ALA A 109 -12.32 -0.98 -0.79
C ALA A 109 -13.05 0.19 -1.49
N PRO A 110 -13.28 0.12 -2.81
CA PRO A 110 -14.05 1.12 -3.54
C PRO A 110 -15.52 1.20 -3.05
N GLY A 111 -16.03 0.10 -2.50
CA GLY A 111 -17.38 -0.03 -1.97
C GLY A 111 -17.52 -1.33 -1.17
N ALA A 112 -18.63 -1.46 -0.44
CA ALA A 112 -18.95 -2.67 0.32
C ALA A 112 -19.21 -3.87 -0.59
N ASP A 113 -19.93 -3.63 -1.69
CA ASP A 113 -20.26 -4.61 -2.74
C ASP A 113 -19.45 -4.31 -4.01
N GLN A 114 -18.88 -5.34 -4.63
CA GLN A 114 -18.03 -5.22 -5.82
C GLN A 114 -18.42 -6.23 -6.91
N VAL A 115 -18.47 -5.78 -8.16
CA VAL A 115 -18.91 -6.59 -9.32
C VAL A 115 -18.08 -6.29 -10.57
N TYR A 116 -16.76 -6.24 -10.44
CA TYR A 116 -15.90 -6.00 -11.60
C TYR A 116 -15.76 -7.26 -12.46
N THR A 117 -15.98 -7.19 -13.76
CA THR A 117 -15.91 -8.38 -14.64
C THR A 117 -14.48 -8.80 -15.01
N THR A 118 -13.47 -8.00 -14.64
CA THR A 118 -12.06 -8.32 -14.82
C THR A 118 -11.23 -7.75 -13.67
N SER A 119 -10.06 -8.35 -13.41
CA SER A 119 -9.09 -7.82 -12.44
C SER A 119 -8.56 -6.43 -12.84
N ALA A 120 -8.48 -6.11 -14.13
CA ALA A 120 -8.06 -4.80 -14.61
C ALA A 120 -9.07 -3.69 -14.26
N LEU A 121 -10.37 -3.98 -14.35
CA LEU A 121 -11.42 -3.05 -13.92
C LEU A 121 -11.41 -2.86 -12.40
N ALA A 122 -11.17 -3.94 -11.65
CA ALA A 122 -10.99 -3.86 -10.21
C ALA A 122 -9.78 -2.97 -9.85
N LEU A 123 -8.63 -3.20 -10.50
CA LEU A 123 -7.42 -2.40 -10.29
C LEU A 123 -7.63 -0.91 -10.62
N ALA A 124 -8.36 -0.60 -11.69
CA ALA A 124 -8.69 0.78 -12.05
C ALA A 124 -9.57 1.49 -11.00
N ALA A 125 -10.24 0.74 -10.13
CA ALA A 125 -11.07 1.27 -9.05
C ALA A 125 -10.36 1.31 -7.69
N LEU A 126 -9.10 0.86 -7.60
CA LEU A 126 -8.34 0.84 -6.34
C LEU A 126 -8.37 2.24 -5.68
N PRO A 127 -8.85 2.36 -4.43
CA PRO A 127 -8.84 3.63 -3.74
C PRO A 127 -7.42 4.03 -3.34
N ASP A 128 -7.21 5.34 -3.17
CA ASP A 128 -6.00 5.85 -2.52
C ASP A 128 -5.99 5.50 -1.02
N ALA A 129 -4.80 5.50 -0.43
CA ALA A 129 -4.67 5.37 1.03
C ALA A 129 -5.43 6.50 1.74
N ALA A 130 -5.99 6.16 2.90
CA ALA A 130 -6.61 7.17 3.76
C ALA A 130 -5.56 8.17 4.25
N ALA A 131 -6.00 9.36 4.67
CA ALA A 131 -5.12 10.32 5.32
C ALA A 131 -4.37 9.66 6.49
N ASP A 132 -3.11 10.03 6.67
CA ASP A 132 -2.20 9.54 7.70
C ASP A 132 -1.89 8.03 7.62
N ASN A 133 -2.18 7.40 6.47
CA ASN A 133 -1.85 6.01 6.18
C ASN A 133 -0.94 5.88 4.97
N VAL A 134 -0.16 4.80 4.97
CA VAL A 134 0.66 4.37 3.84
C VAL A 134 0.13 3.07 3.27
N GLN A 135 0.03 3.01 1.95
CA GLN A 135 -0.25 1.76 1.23
C GLN A 135 0.90 0.76 1.42
N LEU A 136 0.56 -0.47 1.78
CA LEU A 136 1.47 -1.62 1.75
C LEU A 136 1.36 -2.38 0.41
N GLY A 137 0.16 -2.41 -0.16
CA GLY A 137 -0.13 -3.13 -1.40
C GLY A 137 -1.63 -3.29 -1.58
N TYR A 138 -2.05 -4.32 -2.32
CA TYR A 138 -3.46 -4.63 -2.51
C TYR A 138 -3.69 -6.12 -2.76
N ILE A 139 -4.94 -6.53 -2.56
CA ILE A 139 -5.43 -7.89 -2.78
C ILE A 139 -6.54 -7.82 -3.83
N ILE A 140 -6.45 -8.64 -4.87
CA ILE A 140 -7.53 -8.86 -5.84
C ILE A 140 -8.06 -10.27 -5.62
N VAL A 141 -9.37 -10.39 -5.39
CA VAL A 141 -10.08 -11.68 -5.30
C VAL A 141 -11.02 -11.80 -6.49
N GLY A 142 -11.04 -12.97 -7.12
CA GLY A 142 -12.00 -13.36 -8.14
C GLY A 142 -12.94 -14.42 -7.56
N ALA A 143 -14.22 -14.09 -7.44
CA ALA A 143 -15.24 -14.99 -6.94
C ALA A 143 -15.60 -16.07 -7.98
N THR A 144 -15.95 -17.26 -7.50
CA THR A 144 -16.44 -18.35 -8.34
C THR A 144 -17.73 -17.97 -9.06
N THR A 145 -17.96 -18.58 -10.22
CA THR A 145 -19.15 -18.33 -11.04
C THR A 145 -20.42 -18.58 -10.24
N ASP A 146 -21.37 -17.63 -10.28
CA ASP A 146 -22.67 -17.73 -9.59
C ASP A 146 -22.55 -17.86 -8.06
N VAL A 147 -21.44 -17.41 -7.47
CA VAL A 147 -21.22 -17.45 -6.02
C VAL A 147 -20.74 -16.09 -5.52
N ASP A 148 -21.25 -15.68 -4.36
CA ASP A 148 -20.77 -14.50 -3.63
C ASP A 148 -19.50 -14.88 -2.86
N TRP A 149 -18.52 -13.98 -2.83
CA TRP A 149 -17.37 -14.10 -1.92
C TRP A 149 -17.43 -13.01 -0.86
N VAL A 150 -17.29 -13.37 0.41
CA VAL A 150 -17.44 -12.50 1.57
C VAL A 150 -16.16 -12.50 2.40
N ALA A 151 -15.54 -11.32 2.52
CA ALA A 151 -14.31 -11.13 3.28
C ALA A 151 -14.45 -11.59 4.75
N ASN A 152 -13.41 -12.23 5.28
CA ASN A 152 -13.34 -12.84 6.62
C ASN A 152 -14.23 -14.05 6.87
N THR A 153 -15.00 -14.49 5.87
CA THR A 153 -15.84 -15.70 5.95
C THR A 153 -15.36 -16.73 4.95
N ASP A 154 -15.10 -16.27 3.74
CA ASP A 154 -14.79 -17.10 2.58
C ASP A 154 -13.28 -17.12 2.32
N ASP A 155 -12.78 -18.26 1.85
CA ASP A 155 -11.35 -18.48 1.73
C ASP A 155 -10.75 -17.74 0.51
N MET A 156 -9.47 -17.40 0.56
CA MET A 156 -8.73 -16.82 -0.57
C MET A 156 -7.90 -17.86 -1.32
N THR A 157 -8.29 -19.13 -1.25
CA THR A 157 -7.69 -20.22 -2.03
C THR A 157 -8.55 -20.56 -3.23
N ASP A 158 -8.01 -21.30 -4.21
CA ASP A 158 -8.83 -21.81 -5.31
C ASP A 158 -9.72 -22.93 -4.77
N ALA A 159 -10.96 -22.58 -4.43
CA ALA A 159 -11.91 -23.41 -3.70
C ALA A 159 -13.36 -23.05 -4.07
N SER A 160 -14.28 -23.12 -3.10
CA SER A 160 -15.73 -23.06 -3.37
C SER A 160 -16.19 -21.72 -3.93
N ASP A 161 -15.74 -20.62 -3.33
CA ASP A 161 -16.24 -19.25 -3.51
C ASP A 161 -15.16 -18.31 -4.08
N CYS A 162 -13.89 -18.68 -3.99
CA CYS A 162 -12.76 -18.00 -4.61
C CYS A 162 -12.16 -18.87 -5.74
N THR A 163 -12.00 -18.28 -6.93
CA THR A 163 -11.27 -18.89 -8.05
C THR A 163 -9.82 -18.41 -8.08
N THR A 164 -9.58 -17.13 -7.73
CA THR A 164 -8.23 -16.56 -7.71
C THR A 164 -8.10 -15.52 -6.60
N ALA A 165 -6.98 -15.54 -5.89
CA ALA A 165 -6.55 -14.42 -5.07
C ALA A 165 -5.12 -14.01 -5.47
N THR A 166 -4.92 -12.73 -5.77
CA THR A 166 -3.61 -12.16 -6.10
C THR A 166 -3.25 -11.12 -5.06
N PHE A 167 -2.05 -11.22 -4.53
CA PHE A 167 -1.47 -10.28 -3.58
C PHE A 167 -0.36 -9.52 -4.28
N THR A 168 -0.36 -8.19 -4.16
CA THR A 168 0.64 -7.34 -4.81
C THR A 168 1.12 -6.29 -3.84
N ASP A 169 2.42 -6.28 -3.59
CA ASP A 169 3.08 -5.24 -2.82
C ASP A 169 3.22 -3.97 -3.66
N ILE A 170 3.07 -2.80 -3.03
CA ILE A 170 3.37 -1.54 -3.70
C ILE A 170 4.89 -1.37 -3.82
N SER A 171 5.32 -0.59 -4.81
CA SER A 171 6.74 -0.28 -4.96
C SER A 171 7.26 0.52 -3.76
N VAL A 172 8.38 0.08 -3.20
CA VAL A 172 9.11 0.86 -2.20
C VAL A 172 9.67 2.13 -2.82
N LYS A 173 9.77 3.19 -2.03
CA LYS A 173 10.49 4.40 -2.38
C LYS A 173 11.93 4.05 -2.65
N THR A 174 12.42 4.50 -3.79
CA THR A 174 13.85 4.47 -4.08
C THR A 174 14.45 5.80 -3.67
N LEU A 175 15.63 5.75 -3.05
CA LEU A 175 16.45 6.95 -2.98
C LEU A 175 16.77 7.35 -4.42
N PRO A 176 16.55 8.62 -4.82
CA PRO A 176 17.03 9.09 -6.10
C PRO A 176 18.53 8.84 -6.16
N GLY A 177 18.94 8.08 -7.18
CA GLY A 177 20.33 7.65 -7.31
C GLY A 177 21.26 8.86 -7.25
N ALA A 178 22.35 8.75 -6.51
CA ALA A 178 23.37 9.79 -6.49
C ALA A 178 23.80 10.04 -7.94
N ARG A 179 23.51 11.24 -8.47
CA ARG A 179 24.01 11.61 -9.79
C ARG A 179 25.54 11.66 -9.68
N PRO A 180 26.28 11.02 -10.60
CA PRO A 180 27.73 11.03 -10.60
C PRO A 180 28.31 12.45 -10.71
#